data_AF-A0A1V6HCS2-F1
#
_entry.id   AF-A0A1V6HCS2-F1
#
_cell.length_a   1.000
_cell.length_b   1.000
_cell.length_c   1.000
_cell.angle_alpha   90.00
_cell.angle_beta   90.00
_cell.angle_gamma   90.00
#
_symmetry.space_group_name_H-M   'P 1'
#
loop_
_entity.id
_entity.type
_entity.pdbx_description
1 polymer ?
#
loop_
_entity_poly.entity_id
_entity_poly.type
_entity_poly.pdbx_seq_one_letter_code
_entity_poly.pdbx_strand_id
1 'polypeptide(L)'
;MLAFYLTPAEIKLGLEVIVGVAPLIGADSFFLQVSGLKFEYNKNGGLLDMVTKVWLGDEETGYEETPLDTSKANNQLIRCAANLYIAQMLSVVGSYGIEITIKDENGDPIENLGEAIVDMDPEKGGIQELKLWRTLIDHVKSLPAKDGELPKIPERYNGPLGRMIRK
;
A
#
# COMPACT_ATOMS: atom_id res chain seq x y z
N MET A 1 0.48 3.08 12.69
CA MET A 1 0.19 3.26 11.26
C MET A 1 1.00 4.45 10.83
N LEU A 2 1.65 4.36 9.68
CA LEU A 2 2.37 5.46 9.08
C LEU A 2 1.59 5.94 7.85
N ALA A 3 1.58 7.25 7.62
CA ALA A 3 1.10 7.86 6.41
C ALA A 3 2.25 8.65 5.77
N PHE A 4 2.43 8.47 4.48
CA PHE A 4 3.53 9.07 3.71
C PHE A 4 3.13 9.15 2.24
N TYR A 5 4.00 9.71 1.41
CA TYR A 5 3.73 9.89 -0.01
C TYR A 5 4.77 9.14 -0.86
N LEU A 6 4.29 8.53 -1.94
CA LEU A 6 5.11 7.89 -2.96
C LEU A 6 4.71 8.42 -4.34
N THR A 7 5.66 8.44 -5.25
CA THR A 7 5.39 8.66 -6.67
C THR A 7 4.81 7.40 -7.32
N PRO A 8 4.09 7.51 -8.45
CA PRO A 8 3.65 6.37 -9.24
C PRO A 8 4.76 5.38 -9.60
N ALA A 9 5.96 5.88 -9.91
CA ALA A 9 7.11 5.04 -10.21
C ALA A 9 7.56 4.21 -8.98
N GLU A 10 7.55 4.82 -7.80
CA GLU A 10 7.88 4.12 -6.54
C GLU A 10 6.79 3.13 -6.12
N ILE A 11 5.52 3.46 -6.35
CA ILE A 11 4.42 2.50 -6.17
C ILE A 11 4.65 1.29 -7.07
N LYS A 12 4.95 1.50 -8.36
CA LYS A 12 5.27 0.40 -9.30
C LYS A 12 6.42 -0.45 -8.75
N LEU A 13 7.51 0.16 -8.30
CA LEU A 13 8.64 -0.57 -7.70
C LEU A 13 8.22 -1.42 -6.48
N GLY A 14 7.36 -0.89 -5.61
CA GLY A 14 6.79 -1.67 -4.50
C GLY A 14 6.00 -2.89 -4.99
N LEU A 15 5.26 -2.76 -6.08
CA LEU A 15 4.52 -3.88 -6.69
C LEU A 15 5.45 -4.90 -7.36
N GLU A 16 6.53 -4.44 -8.00
CA GLU A 16 7.58 -5.30 -8.56
C GLU A 16 8.27 -6.15 -7.48
N VAL A 17 8.46 -5.60 -6.27
CA VAL A 17 8.97 -6.36 -5.13
C VAL A 17 8.03 -7.52 -4.80
N ILE A 18 6.71 -7.29 -4.79
CA ILE A 18 5.72 -8.32 -4.43
C ILE A 18 5.76 -9.50 -5.41
N VAL A 19 5.82 -9.23 -6.72
CA VAL A 19 5.68 -10.28 -7.75
C VAL A 19 7.00 -10.82 -8.30
N GLY A 20 8.11 -10.08 -8.14
CA GLY A 20 9.42 -10.44 -8.66
C GLY A 20 10.43 -10.79 -7.58
N VAL A 21 10.71 -9.85 -6.68
CA VAL A 21 11.77 -10.02 -5.66
C VAL A 21 11.36 -11.01 -4.59
N ALA A 22 10.16 -10.86 -4.00
CA ALA A 22 9.70 -11.69 -2.89
C ALA A 22 9.71 -13.20 -3.23
N PRO A 23 9.21 -13.64 -4.41
CA PRO A 23 9.32 -15.03 -4.82
C PRO A 23 10.76 -15.51 -5.04
N LEU A 24 11.66 -14.63 -5.51
CA LEU A 24 13.06 -14.97 -5.80
C LEU A 24 13.87 -15.22 -4.53
N ILE A 25 13.62 -14.45 -3.47
CA ILE A 25 14.34 -14.59 -2.19
C ILE A 25 13.64 -15.55 -1.22
N GLY A 26 12.47 -16.09 -1.59
CA GLY A 26 11.70 -17.02 -0.77
C GLY A 26 11.22 -16.43 0.56
N ALA A 27 11.09 -15.10 0.63
CA ALA A 27 10.75 -14.40 1.86
C ALA A 27 9.29 -13.97 1.82
N ASP A 28 8.42 -14.79 2.39
CA ASP A 28 6.97 -14.53 2.51
C ASP A 28 6.68 -13.17 3.18
N SER A 29 7.60 -12.67 4.00
CA SER A 29 7.52 -11.34 4.63
C SER A 29 7.47 -10.16 3.65
N PHE A 30 7.91 -10.35 2.40
CA PHE A 30 7.86 -9.32 1.35
C PHE A 30 6.61 -9.45 0.46
N PHE A 31 5.78 -10.47 0.68
CA PHE A 31 4.51 -10.60 -0.01
C PHE A 31 3.47 -9.70 0.65
N LEU A 32 3.16 -8.57 0.00
CA LEU A 32 2.24 -7.57 0.54
C LEU A 32 0.86 -7.68 -0.10
N GLN A 33 -0.17 -7.56 0.73
CA GLN A 33 -1.51 -7.28 0.26
C GLN A 33 -1.69 -5.78 0.04
N VAL A 34 -2.38 -5.41 -1.03
CA VAL A 34 -2.63 -4.02 -1.43
C VAL A 34 -4.11 -3.69 -1.37
N SER A 35 -4.42 -2.42 -1.14
CA SER A 35 -5.77 -1.84 -1.18
C SER A 35 -5.68 -0.42 -1.71
N GLY A 36 -6.73 0.06 -2.37
CA GLY A 36 -6.72 1.36 -3.08
C GLY A 36 -6.05 1.31 -4.46
N LEU A 37 -5.62 0.11 -4.90
CA LEU A 37 -5.16 -0.15 -6.25
C LEU A 37 -5.35 -1.63 -6.64
N LYS A 38 -5.29 -1.87 -7.95
CA LYS A 38 -5.04 -3.19 -8.55
C LYS A 38 -3.94 -3.07 -9.60
N PHE A 39 -3.33 -4.19 -9.96
CA PHE A 39 -2.32 -4.21 -11.01
C PHE A 39 -2.30 -5.51 -11.80
N GLU A 40 -1.84 -5.40 -13.04
CA GLU A 40 -1.52 -6.53 -13.91
C GLU A 40 -0.02 -6.79 -13.88
N TYR A 41 0.36 -8.07 -13.94
CA TYR A 41 1.76 -8.46 -14.08
C TYR A 41 1.95 -9.64 -15.03
N ASN A 42 3.06 -9.60 -15.77
CA ASN A 42 3.55 -10.68 -16.62
C ASN A 42 4.61 -11.48 -15.86
N LYS A 43 4.28 -12.73 -15.52
CA LYS A 43 5.20 -13.62 -14.79
C LYS A 43 6.48 -14.01 -15.54
N ASN A 44 6.53 -13.76 -16.85
CA ASN A 44 7.70 -14.00 -17.69
C ASN A 44 8.48 -12.69 -17.96
N GLY A 45 8.09 -11.57 -17.34
CA GLY A 45 8.82 -10.31 -17.42
C GLY A 45 10.19 -10.39 -16.78
N GLY A 46 11.06 -9.42 -17.10
CA GLY A 46 12.34 -9.27 -16.41
C GLY A 46 12.14 -8.90 -14.95
N LEU A 47 13.18 -9.10 -14.12
CA LEU A 47 13.15 -8.62 -12.74
C LEU A 47 12.97 -7.10 -12.72
N LEU A 48 11.98 -6.61 -11.96
CA LEU A 48 11.54 -5.20 -11.93
C LEU A 48 10.89 -4.68 -13.22
N ASP A 49 10.47 -5.58 -14.10
CA ASP A 49 9.67 -5.29 -15.30
C ASP A 49 8.54 -6.32 -15.48
N MET A 50 7.96 -6.76 -14.37
CA MET A 50 6.84 -7.70 -14.37
C MET A 50 5.51 -6.96 -14.32
N VAL A 51 5.41 -5.84 -13.60
CA VAL A 51 4.18 -5.05 -13.45
C VAL A 51 3.95 -4.25 -14.72
N THR A 52 2.83 -4.52 -15.40
CA THR A 52 2.53 -3.93 -16.71
C THR A 52 1.58 -2.74 -16.62
N LYS A 53 0.61 -2.78 -15.70
CA LYS A 53 -0.39 -1.73 -15.50
C LYS A 53 -0.82 -1.66 -14.05
N VAL A 54 -1.11 -0.45 -13.58
CA VAL A 54 -1.61 -0.17 -12.23
C VAL A 54 -2.84 0.72 -12.36
N TRP A 55 -3.89 0.48 -11.58
CA TRP A 55 -5.07 1.34 -11.50
C TRP A 55 -5.34 1.68 -10.06
N LEU A 56 -5.62 2.95 -9.77
CA LEU A 56 -6.10 3.38 -8.46
C LEU A 56 -7.61 3.16 -8.34
N GLY A 57 -8.07 2.98 -7.11
CA GLY A 57 -9.49 2.76 -6.80
C GLY A 57 -9.70 1.45 -6.03
N ASP A 58 -10.96 1.02 -5.98
CA ASP A 58 -11.37 -0.12 -5.16
C ASP A 58 -12.61 -0.85 -5.73
N GLU A 59 -13.00 -1.94 -5.09
CA GLU A 59 -14.12 -2.76 -5.53
C GLU A 59 -15.51 -2.17 -5.22
N GLU A 60 -15.61 -1.11 -4.41
CA GLU A 60 -16.89 -0.47 -4.04
C GLU A 60 -17.21 0.71 -4.94
N THR A 61 -16.25 1.61 -5.11
CA THR A 61 -16.39 2.87 -5.84
C THR A 61 -15.94 2.74 -7.29
N GLY A 62 -15.21 1.66 -7.60
CA GLY A 62 -14.67 1.39 -8.92
C GLY A 62 -13.19 1.75 -9.02
N TYR A 63 -12.59 1.33 -10.14
CA TYR A 63 -11.22 1.66 -10.49
C TYR A 63 -11.22 2.73 -11.57
N GLU A 64 -10.17 3.56 -11.59
CA GLU A 64 -9.97 4.54 -12.65
C GLU A 64 -9.99 3.87 -14.04
N GLU A 65 -10.54 4.55 -15.05
CA GLU A 65 -10.64 4.00 -16.40
C GLU A 65 -9.27 3.84 -17.07
N THR A 66 -8.38 4.81 -16.82
CA THR A 66 -7.03 4.84 -17.38
C THR A 66 -6.03 4.33 -16.34
N PRO A 67 -5.06 3.47 -16.71
CA PRO A 67 -4.00 3.08 -15.80
C PRO A 67 -3.18 4.29 -15.34
N LEU A 68 -2.69 4.23 -14.10
CA LEU A 68 -1.75 5.18 -13.53
C LEU A 68 -0.50 5.27 -14.41
N ASP A 69 -0.11 6.50 -14.79
CA ASP A 69 1.18 6.73 -15.44
C ASP A 69 2.30 6.51 -14.43
N THR A 70 2.97 5.36 -14.54
CA THR A 70 4.08 4.93 -13.68
C THR A 70 5.46 5.32 -14.24
N SER A 71 5.50 6.20 -15.24
CA SER A 71 6.76 6.74 -15.75
C SER A 71 7.48 7.56 -14.67
N LYS A 72 8.81 7.59 -14.73
CA LYS A 72 9.64 8.40 -13.82
C LYS A 72 9.43 9.91 -13.97
N ALA A 73 8.75 10.35 -15.03
CA ALA A 73 8.40 11.76 -15.23
C ALA A 73 7.17 12.18 -14.41
N ASN A 74 6.35 11.21 -13.98
CA ASN A 74 5.19 11.49 -13.15
C ASN A 74 5.59 11.63 -11.67
N ASN A 75 5.66 12.88 -11.21
CA ASN A 75 6.03 13.25 -9.85
C ASN A 75 4.80 13.49 -8.93
N GLN A 76 3.62 13.02 -9.32
CA GLN A 76 2.44 13.10 -8.46
C GLN A 76 2.73 12.41 -7.12
N LEU A 77 2.40 13.08 -6.01
CA LEU A 77 2.51 12.50 -4.68
C LEU A 77 1.20 11.80 -4.33
N ILE A 78 1.25 10.47 -4.21
CA ILE A 78 0.11 9.64 -3.80
C ILE A 78 0.30 9.28 -2.34
N ARG A 79 -0.70 9.61 -1.52
CA ARG A 79 -0.70 9.28 -0.10
C ARG A 79 -0.88 7.77 0.09
N CYS A 80 0.06 7.15 0.77
CA CYS A 80 0.07 5.75 1.13
C CYS A 80 -0.02 5.58 2.64
N ALA A 81 -0.47 4.40 3.08
CA ALA A 81 -0.45 4.04 4.48
C ALA A 81 0.07 2.60 4.66
N ALA A 82 0.92 2.40 5.66
CA ALA A 82 1.46 1.09 6.00
C ALA A 82 1.70 0.98 7.51
N ASN A 83 1.94 -0.24 7.99
CA ASN A 83 2.47 -0.41 9.35
C ASN A 83 3.99 -0.12 9.35
N LEU A 84 4.56 0.06 10.56
CA LEU A 84 5.97 0.40 10.72
C LEU A 84 6.91 -0.66 10.11
N TYR A 85 6.57 -1.94 10.26
CA TYR A 85 7.37 -3.05 9.74
C TYR A 85 7.48 -3.00 8.21
N ILE A 86 6.36 -2.76 7.50
CA ILE A 86 6.37 -2.61 6.04
C ILE A 86 7.11 -1.36 5.60
N ALA A 87 6.94 -0.23 6.30
CA ALA A 87 7.68 0.99 6.00
C ALA A 87 9.20 0.78 6.14
N GLN A 88 9.65 0.04 7.17
CA GLN A 88 11.06 -0.33 7.33
C GLN A 88 11.56 -1.30 6.25
N MET A 89 10.70 -2.22 5.78
CA MET A 89 11.06 -3.14 4.68
C MET A 89 11.36 -2.38 3.38
N LEU A 90 10.75 -1.22 3.14
CA LEU A 90 11.06 -0.39 1.96
C LEU A 90 12.53 0.07 1.94
N SER A 91 13.15 0.28 3.10
CA SER A 91 14.60 0.56 3.17
C SER A 91 15.44 -0.69 2.88
N VAL A 92 14.96 -1.88 3.27
CA VAL A 92 15.68 -3.15 3.04
C VAL A 92 15.72 -3.50 1.55
N VAL A 93 14.67 -3.18 0.78
CA VAL A 93 14.69 -3.47 -0.67
C VAL A 93 15.77 -2.69 -1.43
N GLY A 94 16.32 -1.62 -0.82
CA GLY A 94 17.51 -0.93 -1.30
C GLY A 94 18.70 -1.84 -1.57
N SER A 95 18.88 -2.93 -0.80
CA SER A 95 19.96 -3.90 -1.05
C SER A 95 19.82 -4.66 -2.36
N TYR A 96 18.65 -4.61 -2.99
CA TYR A 96 18.35 -5.21 -4.29
C TYR A 96 18.38 -4.18 -5.43
N GLY A 97 18.91 -2.97 -5.18
CA GLY A 97 18.96 -1.88 -6.17
C GLY A 97 17.63 -1.16 -6.38
N ILE A 98 16.71 -1.29 -5.42
CA ILE A 98 15.37 -0.69 -5.48
C ILE A 98 15.32 0.47 -4.49
N GLU A 99 15.28 1.70 -5.02
CA GLU A 99 15.20 2.90 -4.20
C GLU A 99 13.75 3.40 -4.15
N ILE A 100 13.16 3.31 -2.97
CA ILE A 100 11.85 3.88 -2.65
C ILE A 100 12.05 4.85 -1.50
N THR A 101 11.72 6.12 -1.72
CA THR A 101 11.87 7.17 -0.70
C THR A 101 10.52 7.50 -0.11
N ILE A 102 10.36 7.30 1.20
CA ILE A 102 9.19 7.73 1.96
C ILE A 102 9.24 9.27 2.07
N LYS A 103 8.17 9.95 1.65
CA LYS A 103 8.09 11.41 1.62
C LYS A 103 6.96 11.97 2.46
N ASP A 104 7.08 13.24 2.83
CA ASP A 104 6.00 14.04 3.36
C ASP A 104 5.05 14.54 2.24
N GLU A 105 4.09 15.39 2.61
CA GLU A 105 3.11 15.95 1.66
C GLU A 105 3.70 16.95 0.66
N ASN A 106 4.90 17.48 0.92
CA ASN A 106 5.63 18.37 0.03
C ASN A 106 6.56 17.62 -0.92
N GLY A 107 6.76 16.32 -0.69
CA GLY A 107 7.67 15.47 -1.46
C GLY A 107 9.07 15.41 -0.87
N ASP A 108 9.28 15.98 0.32
CA ASP A 108 10.56 15.96 1.01
C ASP A 108 10.77 14.59 1.68
N PRO A 109 11.98 14.00 1.63
CA PRO A 109 12.26 12.71 2.27
C PRO A 109 12.05 12.75 3.79
N ILE A 110 11.35 11.76 4.32
CA ILE A 110 11.22 11.56 5.78
C ILE A 110 12.38 10.70 6.26
N GLU A 111 13.33 11.30 6.97
CA GLU A 111 14.48 10.59 7.54
C GLU A 111 14.10 9.81 8.81
N ASN A 112 13.20 10.37 9.63
CA ASN A 112 12.71 9.74 10.85
C ASN A 112 11.26 9.27 10.65
N LEU A 113 11.07 7.96 10.54
CA LEU A 113 9.74 7.34 10.38
C LEU A 113 8.74 7.70 11.50
N GLY A 114 9.21 8.19 12.64
CA GLY A 114 8.35 8.74 13.70
C GLY A 114 7.51 9.94 13.24
N GLU A 115 8.01 10.72 12.27
CA GLU A 115 7.31 11.87 11.69
C GLU A 115 6.15 11.45 10.77
N ALA A 116 6.22 10.23 10.23
CA ALA A 116 5.15 9.65 9.43
C ALA A 116 4.05 9.00 10.27
N ILE A 117 4.18 8.96 11.61
CA ILE A 117 3.17 8.34 12.47
C ILE A 117 1.85 9.09 12.36
N VAL A 118 0.76 8.36 12.10
CA VAL A 118 -0.58 8.93 12.10
C VAL A 118 -0.99 9.26 13.53
N ASP A 119 -1.16 10.55 13.80
CA ASP A 119 -1.74 11.06 15.03
C ASP A 119 -3.27 11.08 14.94
N MET A 120 -3.94 10.41 15.88
CA MET A 120 -5.39 10.35 15.94
C MET A 120 -6.04 11.62 16.49
N ASP A 121 -5.30 12.44 17.24
CA ASP A 121 -5.85 13.62 17.91
C ASP A 121 -4.82 14.74 18.07
N PRO A 122 -4.49 15.46 16.98
CA PRO A 122 -3.43 16.47 16.98
C PRO A 122 -3.62 17.62 17.98
N GLU A 123 -4.83 17.81 18.51
CA GLU A 123 -5.15 18.82 19.53
C GLU A 123 -4.67 18.42 20.93
N LYS A 124 -4.37 17.13 21.16
CA LYS A 124 -3.81 16.65 22.41
C LYS A 124 -2.28 16.70 22.37
N GLY A 125 -1.68 17.05 23.50
CA GLY A 125 -0.22 17.06 23.61
C GLY A 125 0.40 15.67 23.40
N GLY A 126 1.46 15.61 22.59
CA GLY A 126 2.15 14.37 22.21
C GLY A 126 1.44 13.65 21.06
N ILE A 127 2.02 12.55 20.56
CA ILE A 127 1.45 11.78 19.45
C ILE A 127 0.50 10.70 19.97
N GLN A 128 -0.76 10.71 19.53
CA GLN A 128 -1.71 9.63 19.81
C GLN A 128 -1.68 8.63 18.66
N GLU A 129 -0.64 7.80 18.64
CA GLU A 129 -0.35 6.87 17.54
C GLU A 129 -1.53 5.96 17.19
N LEU A 130 -1.99 6.04 15.94
CA LEU A 130 -2.97 5.10 15.39
C LEU A 130 -2.34 3.70 15.23
N LYS A 131 -2.69 2.78 16.11
CA LYS A 131 -2.21 1.39 16.03
C LYS A 131 -2.97 0.58 14.97
N LEU A 132 -2.26 -0.32 14.27
CA LEU A 132 -2.85 -1.17 13.21
C LEU A 132 -4.04 -2.00 13.74
N TRP A 133 -3.92 -2.60 14.93
CA TRP A 133 -5.00 -3.40 15.51
C TRP A 133 -6.25 -2.56 15.76
N ARG A 134 -6.09 -1.26 16.09
CA ARG A 134 -7.19 -0.34 16.30
C ARG A 134 -7.86 0.00 14.97
N THR A 135 -7.07 0.26 13.92
CA THR A 135 -7.58 0.47 12.56
C THR A 135 -8.43 -0.72 12.08
N LEU A 136 -8.02 -1.96 12.36
CA LEU A 136 -8.81 -3.15 12.04
C LEU A 136 -10.16 -3.16 12.79
N ILE A 137 -10.14 -2.91 14.10
CA ILE A 137 -11.37 -2.88 14.91
C ILE A 137 -12.32 -1.79 14.41
N ASP A 138 -11.81 -0.59 14.15
CA ASP A 138 -12.61 0.55 13.70
C ASP A 138 -13.19 0.29 12.29
N HIS A 139 -12.40 -0.32 11.40
CA HIS A 139 -12.91 -0.77 10.10
C HIS A 139 -14.03 -1.80 10.24
N VAL A 140 -13.85 -2.86 11.04
CA VAL A 140 -14.89 -3.88 11.24
C VAL A 140 -16.16 -3.27 11.84
N LYS A 141 -16.03 -2.32 12.77
CA LYS A 141 -17.17 -1.58 13.35
C LYS A 141 -17.92 -0.70 12.34
N SER A 142 -17.23 -0.18 11.33
CA SER A 142 -17.85 0.64 10.28
C SER A 142 -18.66 -0.17 9.27
N LEU A 143 -18.55 -1.50 9.26
CA LEU A 143 -19.28 -2.35 8.33
C LEU A 143 -20.80 -2.32 8.64
N PRO A 144 -21.66 -2.52 7.62
CA PRO A 144 -23.10 -2.56 7.83
C PRO A 144 -23.52 -3.62 8.85
N ALA A 145 -24.35 -3.21 9.81
CA ALA A 145 -24.96 -4.08 10.82
C ALA A 145 -26.45 -3.72 10.97
N LYS A 146 -27.26 -4.71 11.33
CA LYS A 146 -28.64 -4.46 11.77
C LYS A 146 -28.63 -4.00 13.23
N ASP A 147 -29.67 -3.27 13.64
CA ASP A 147 -29.81 -2.84 15.03
C ASP A 147 -29.71 -4.02 16.00
N GLY A 148 -28.79 -3.91 16.96
CA GLY A 148 -28.52 -4.93 17.96
C GLY A 148 -27.66 -6.12 17.50
N GLU A 149 -27.20 -6.16 16.25
CA GLU A 149 -26.31 -7.20 15.72
C GLU A 149 -24.86 -6.70 15.58
N LEU A 150 -23.90 -7.64 15.61
CA LEU A 150 -22.52 -7.34 15.22
C LEU A 150 -22.42 -7.21 13.68
N PRO A 151 -21.52 -6.34 13.17
CA PRO A 151 -21.26 -6.27 11.74
C PRO A 151 -20.78 -7.61 11.19
N LYS A 152 -21.25 -7.95 9.99
CA LYS A 152 -20.84 -9.16 9.28
C LYS A 152 -19.73 -8.83 8.30
N ILE A 153 -18.77 -9.74 8.16
CA ILE A 153 -17.74 -9.64 7.12
C ILE A 153 -18.43 -9.72 5.75
N PRO A 154 -18.22 -8.74 4.85
CA PRO A 154 -18.78 -8.77 3.51
C PRO A 154 -18.43 -10.04 2.73
N GLU A 155 -19.40 -10.61 2.02
CA GLU A 155 -19.23 -11.85 1.25
C GLU A 155 -18.07 -11.79 0.24
N ARG A 156 -17.76 -10.60 -0.31
CA ARG A 156 -16.64 -10.41 -1.22
C ARG A 156 -15.29 -10.84 -0.65
N TYR A 157 -15.13 -10.83 0.68
CA TYR A 157 -13.89 -11.24 1.34
C TYR A 157 -13.77 -12.78 1.48
N ASN A 158 -14.77 -13.54 1.02
CA ASN A 158 -14.73 -15.00 0.97
C ASN A 158 -13.79 -15.54 -0.14
N GLY A 159 -13.22 -14.66 -0.97
CA GLY A 159 -12.24 -15.02 -1.98
C GLY A 159 -11.30 -13.87 -2.34
N PRO A 160 -10.35 -14.11 -3.28
CA PRO A 160 -9.47 -13.06 -3.77
C PRO A 160 -10.27 -11.95 -4.46
N LEU A 161 -9.96 -10.70 -4.14
CA LEU A 161 -10.58 -9.52 -4.77
C LEU A 161 -9.99 -9.19 -6.15
N GLY A 162 -9.06 -10.01 -6.67
CA GLY A 162 -8.48 -9.82 -7.99
C GLY A 162 -7.58 -8.59 -8.12
N ARG A 163 -6.98 -8.10 -7.03
CA ARG A 163 -6.08 -6.94 -7.03
C ARG A 163 -4.71 -7.21 -7.66
N MET A 164 -4.31 -8.48 -7.72
CA MET A 164 -3.07 -8.95 -8.34
C MET A 164 -3.43 -9.85 -9.54
N ILE A 165 -3.42 -9.28 -10.74
CA ILE A 165 -3.92 -9.94 -11.95
C ILE A 165 -2.75 -10.47 -12.76
N ARG A 166 -2.60 -11.80 -12.81
CA ARG A 166 -1.60 -12.43 -13.67
C ARG A 166 -2.09 -12.46 -15.12
N LYS A 167 -1.24 -12.00 -16.04
CA LYS A 167 -1.44 -12.12 -17.49
C LYS A 167 -0.50 -13.13 -18.11
#